data_AF-X0X4Z6-F1
#
_entry.id   AF-X0X4Z6-F1
#
_cell.length_a   1.000
_cell.length_b   1.000
_cell.length_c   1.000
_cell.angle_alpha   90.00
_cell.angle_beta   90.00
_cell.angle_gamma   90.00
#
_symmetry.space_group_name_H-M   'P 1'
#
loop_
_entity.id
_entity.type
_entity.pdbx_description
1 polymer ?
#
loop_
_entity_poly.entity_id
_entity_poly.type
_entity_poly.pdbx_seq_one_letter_code
_entity_poly.pdbx_strand_id
1 'polypeptide(L)'
;LAARYNRPGHRIVDHFTYVIASDGDLMEGVSSEACSLAGHLALGKLTVLFDDNRISLAGSTALTFTEDVGKRFEAYGWHVQKVEDGNDISAIDAALNAAKKETSKPSLICVRTIIGYGAPSKQGTFGTHGSPLGQDELLAAKKNLGWPTEPDFFIPEDVWEHFWRALSDGKTKKAECEANLAQYREAYPELAEEFNRRMGGEPPVGWEAELPTFQADTKGIATRKASETVLQALAPKLPELMGGS
;
A
#
# COMPACT_ATOMS: atom_id res chain seq x y z
N LEU A 1 -14.81 5.40 0.86
CA LEU A 1 -15.21 5.45 -0.57
C LEU A 1 -16.13 4.29 -0.97
N ALA A 2 -15.69 3.03 -0.89
CA ALA A 2 -16.52 1.86 -1.25
C ALA A 2 -17.89 1.84 -0.57
N ALA A 3 -17.96 2.07 0.75
CA ALA A 3 -19.23 2.15 1.49
C ALA A 3 -20.19 3.23 0.97
N ARG A 4 -19.66 4.31 0.37
CA ARG A 4 -20.47 5.42 -0.16
C ARG A 4 -20.99 5.14 -1.57
N TYR A 5 -20.16 4.58 -2.44
CA TYR A 5 -20.45 4.47 -3.88
C TYR A 5 -20.77 3.06 -4.38
N ASN A 6 -20.39 2.00 -3.67
CA ASN A 6 -20.77 0.67 -4.11
C ASN A 6 -22.27 0.45 -3.85
N ARG A 7 -22.95 -0.16 -4.82
CA ARG A 7 -24.38 -0.48 -4.77
C ARG A 7 -24.60 -1.91 -5.27
N PRO A 8 -25.75 -2.56 -5.01
CA PRO A 8 -26.05 -3.87 -5.58
C PRO A 8 -25.83 -3.86 -7.10
N GLY A 9 -25.03 -4.80 -7.61
CA GLY A 9 -24.66 -4.85 -9.03
C GLY A 9 -23.48 -3.97 -9.45
N HIS A 10 -23.02 -3.03 -8.62
CA HIS A 10 -21.97 -2.07 -8.99
C HIS A 10 -20.89 -1.91 -7.90
N ARG A 11 -19.72 -2.48 -8.16
CA ARG A 11 -18.51 -2.32 -7.33
C ARG A 11 -17.60 -1.25 -7.95
N ILE A 12 -17.87 0.02 -7.66
CA ILE A 12 -17.13 1.16 -8.25
C ILE A 12 -15.75 1.32 -7.61
N VAL A 13 -15.65 1.15 -6.29
CA VAL A 13 -14.38 1.23 -5.57
C VAL A 13 -14.07 -0.13 -4.95
N ASP A 14 -13.12 -0.83 -5.57
CA ASP A 14 -12.84 -2.23 -5.24
C ASP A 14 -11.40 -2.65 -5.57
N HIS A 15 -10.41 -1.94 -5.05
CA HIS A 15 -9.00 -2.27 -5.22
C HIS A 15 -8.37 -2.71 -3.89
N PHE A 16 -7.19 -3.31 -3.98
CA PHE A 16 -6.31 -3.62 -2.85
C PHE A 16 -5.20 -2.57 -2.73
N THR A 17 -4.51 -2.58 -1.59
CA THR A 17 -3.29 -1.81 -1.33
C THR A 17 -2.20 -2.78 -0.91
N TYR A 18 -1.12 -2.83 -1.67
CA TYR A 18 0.05 -3.67 -1.39
C TYR A 18 1.24 -2.79 -1.00
N VAL A 19 1.99 -3.23 0.00
CA VAL A 19 3.20 -2.56 0.51
C VAL A 19 4.33 -3.59 0.60
N ILE A 20 5.55 -3.18 0.24
CA ILE A 20 6.77 -3.91 0.60
C ILE A 20 7.45 -3.10 1.68
N ALA A 21 7.75 -3.73 2.82
CA ALA A 21 8.41 -3.12 3.96
C ALA A 21 9.67 -3.91 4.31
N SER A 22 10.63 -3.25 4.94
CA SER A 22 11.90 -3.82 5.39
C SER A 22 12.01 -3.81 6.93
N ASP A 23 13.09 -4.35 7.46
CA ASP A 23 13.39 -4.28 8.90
C ASP A 23 13.38 -2.83 9.41
N GLY A 24 13.94 -1.89 8.63
CA GLY A 24 14.00 -0.47 9.00
C GLY A 24 12.62 0.14 9.16
N ASP A 25 11.71 -0.13 8.22
CA ASP A 25 10.31 0.34 8.31
C ASP A 25 9.63 -0.18 9.58
N LEU A 26 9.91 -1.42 9.98
CA LEU A 26 9.28 -2.06 11.14
C LEU A 26 9.92 -1.72 12.48
N MET A 27 11.11 -1.10 12.47
CA MET A 27 11.74 -0.47 13.65
C MET A 27 11.20 0.93 13.92
N GLU A 28 10.74 1.65 12.89
CA GLU A 28 10.27 3.03 13.04
C GLU A 28 8.92 3.11 13.78
N GLY A 29 8.84 3.98 14.79
CA GLY A 29 7.66 4.09 15.65
C GLY A 29 6.38 4.45 14.89
N VAL A 30 6.50 5.24 13.83
CA VAL A 30 5.36 5.64 12.97
C VAL A 30 4.68 4.44 12.30
N SER A 31 5.42 3.39 11.97
CA SER A 31 4.83 2.17 11.39
C SER A 31 4.03 1.41 12.43
N SER A 32 4.49 1.39 13.69
CA SER A 32 3.75 0.77 14.80
C SER A 32 2.43 1.49 15.08
N GLU A 33 2.43 2.82 15.08
CA GLU A 33 1.20 3.63 15.21
C GLU A 33 0.21 3.33 14.08
N ALA A 34 0.69 3.41 12.82
CA ALA A 34 -0.15 3.19 11.65
C ALA A 34 -0.68 1.75 11.59
N CYS A 35 0.14 0.75 11.95
CA CYS A 35 -0.27 -0.65 11.92
C CYS A 35 -1.24 -1.00 13.06
N SER A 36 -1.06 -0.41 14.24
CA SER A 36 -2.04 -0.52 15.32
C SER A 36 -3.40 0.04 14.88
N LEU A 37 -3.42 1.23 14.27
CA LEU A 37 -4.65 1.83 13.77
C LEU A 37 -5.28 1.02 12.62
N ALA A 38 -4.47 0.53 11.67
CA ALA A 38 -4.97 -0.28 10.55
C ALA A 38 -5.62 -1.59 11.02
N GLY A 39 -5.05 -2.22 12.06
CA GLY A 39 -5.63 -3.39 12.71
C GLY A 39 -6.97 -3.05 13.38
N HIS A 40 -7.02 -1.96 14.15
CA HIS A 40 -8.26 -1.47 14.76
C HIS A 40 -9.37 -1.16 13.73
N LEU A 41 -9.01 -0.55 12.60
CA LEU A 41 -9.93 -0.20 11.52
C LEU A 41 -10.30 -1.39 10.62
N ALA A 42 -9.76 -2.59 10.88
CA ALA A 42 -10.05 -3.80 10.10
C ALA A 42 -9.84 -3.61 8.59
N LEU A 43 -8.70 -3.02 8.20
CA LEU A 43 -8.40 -2.71 6.80
C LEU A 43 -8.03 -3.97 5.98
N GLY A 44 -8.99 -4.88 5.76
CA GLY A 44 -8.78 -6.19 5.09
C GLY A 44 -8.38 -6.16 3.62
N LYS A 45 -8.14 -4.98 3.05
CA LYS A 45 -7.58 -4.82 1.70
C LYS A 45 -6.15 -4.27 1.70
N LEU A 46 -5.56 -4.09 2.88
CA LEU A 46 -4.16 -3.78 3.07
C LEU A 46 -3.36 -5.08 3.24
N THR A 47 -2.35 -5.28 2.41
CA THR A 47 -1.41 -6.40 2.52
C THR A 47 0.02 -5.87 2.49
N VAL A 48 0.78 -6.15 3.54
CA VAL A 48 2.18 -5.79 3.67
C VAL A 48 3.02 -7.06 3.49
N LEU A 49 3.96 -7.04 2.55
CA LEU A 49 5.02 -8.03 2.43
C LEU A 49 6.24 -7.47 3.17
N PHE A 50 6.62 -8.12 4.26
CA PHE A 50 7.81 -7.77 5.00
C PHE A 50 8.98 -8.61 4.49
N ASP A 51 9.98 -7.93 3.91
CA ASP A 51 11.27 -8.50 3.55
C ASP A 51 12.09 -8.78 4.82
N ASP A 52 11.89 -9.97 5.39
CA ASP A 52 12.57 -10.45 6.59
C ASP A 52 13.92 -11.06 6.18
N ASN A 53 14.88 -10.18 5.88
CA ASN A 53 16.22 -10.56 5.41
C ASN A 53 17.29 -10.57 6.53
N ARG A 54 16.94 -10.08 7.74
CA ARG A 54 17.79 -10.01 8.95
C ARG A 54 19.03 -9.12 8.83
N ILE A 55 19.06 -8.19 7.88
CA ILE A 55 20.19 -7.30 7.65
C ILE A 55 19.70 -5.85 7.58
N SER A 56 20.31 -4.99 8.38
CA SER A 56 20.20 -3.55 8.27
C SER A 56 21.52 -2.95 7.78
N LEU A 57 21.56 -1.63 7.61
CA LEU A 57 22.79 -0.90 7.25
C LEU A 57 23.96 -1.19 8.20
N ALA A 58 23.67 -1.39 9.50
CA ALA A 58 24.68 -1.59 10.53
C ALA A 58 25.15 -3.06 10.67
N GLY A 59 24.57 -4.00 9.93
CA GLY A 59 24.86 -5.43 10.05
C GLY A 59 23.61 -6.26 10.33
N SER A 60 23.78 -7.34 11.09
CA SER A 60 22.66 -8.20 11.45
C SER A 60 21.65 -7.47 12.34
N THR A 61 20.36 -7.66 12.07
CA THR A 61 19.28 -7.16 12.92
C THR A 61 19.35 -7.69 14.34
N ALA A 62 20.00 -8.84 14.58
CA ALA A 62 20.20 -9.38 15.93
C ALA A 62 20.92 -8.41 16.90
N LEU A 63 21.62 -7.39 16.37
CA LEU A 63 22.27 -6.36 17.17
C LEU A 63 21.28 -5.33 17.75
N THR A 64 20.16 -5.07 17.08
CA THR A 64 19.27 -3.93 17.40
C THR A 64 17.76 -4.22 17.31
N PHE A 65 17.36 -5.38 16.77
CA PHE A 65 15.98 -5.73 16.45
C PHE A 65 15.76 -7.24 16.56
N THR A 66 15.29 -7.66 17.74
CA THR A 66 15.20 -9.08 18.16
C THR A 66 13.78 -9.50 18.59
N GLU A 67 12.80 -8.62 18.39
CA GLU A 67 11.40 -8.91 18.72
C GLU A 67 10.76 -9.91 17.75
N ASP A 68 9.65 -10.51 18.18
CA ASP A 68 8.80 -11.31 17.30
C ASP A 68 7.79 -10.39 16.60
N VAL A 69 8.18 -9.92 15.41
CA VAL A 69 7.36 -9.01 14.59
C VAL A 69 5.99 -9.63 14.28
N GLY A 70 5.96 -10.95 14.01
CA GLY A 70 4.71 -11.66 13.74
C GLY A 70 3.75 -11.55 14.93
N LYS A 71 4.23 -11.83 16.15
CA LYS A 71 3.41 -11.69 17.37
C LYS A 71 2.99 -10.25 17.66
N ARG A 72 3.84 -9.25 17.38
CA ARG A 72 3.45 -7.84 17.50
C ARG A 72 2.29 -7.49 16.58
N PHE A 73 2.32 -7.95 15.33
CA PHE A 73 1.24 -7.73 14.37
C PHE A 73 -0.03 -8.53 14.71
N GLU A 74 0.10 -9.76 15.21
CA GLU A 74 -1.04 -10.52 15.77
C GLU A 74 -1.71 -9.74 16.92
N ALA A 75 -0.92 -9.12 17.80
CA ALA A 75 -1.43 -8.29 18.89
C ALA A 75 -2.16 -7.02 18.40
N TYR A 76 -1.77 -6.46 17.24
CA TYR A 76 -2.52 -5.41 16.56
C TYR A 76 -3.80 -5.90 15.87
N GLY A 77 -4.06 -7.21 15.83
CA GLY A 77 -5.23 -7.79 15.17
C GLY A 77 -5.03 -8.06 13.67
N TRP A 78 -3.79 -8.22 13.21
CA TRP A 78 -3.48 -8.55 11.82
C TRP A 78 -3.59 -10.05 11.54
N HIS A 79 -3.83 -10.39 10.27
CA HIS A 79 -3.63 -11.73 9.75
C HIS A 79 -2.17 -11.90 9.35
N VAL A 80 -1.44 -12.74 10.10
CA VAL A 80 0.01 -12.92 9.92
C VAL A 80 0.29 -14.25 9.25
N GLN A 81 1.13 -14.21 8.21
CA GLN A 81 1.60 -15.36 7.47
C GLN A 81 3.12 -15.34 7.38
N LYS A 82 3.73 -16.51 7.23
CA LYS A 82 5.17 -16.66 7.02
C LYS A 82 5.43 -17.44 5.73
N VAL A 83 6.36 -16.95 4.94
CA VAL A 83 6.92 -17.63 3.77
C VAL A 83 8.41 -17.83 4.06
N GLU A 84 8.83 -19.08 4.22
CA GLU A 84 10.18 -19.43 4.69
C GLU A 84 11.26 -19.31 3.60
N ASP A 85 10.87 -19.26 2.33
CA ASP A 85 11.77 -19.06 1.20
C ASP A 85 11.21 -17.99 0.25
N GLY A 86 11.88 -16.84 0.18
CA GLY A 86 11.54 -15.73 -0.72
C GLY A 86 11.71 -16.03 -2.21
N ASN A 87 12.35 -17.15 -2.57
CA ASN A 87 12.41 -17.63 -3.95
C ASN A 87 11.26 -18.60 -4.30
N ASP A 88 10.46 -19.03 -3.32
CA ASP A 88 9.26 -19.83 -3.55
C ASP A 88 8.08 -18.92 -3.95
N ILE A 89 8.02 -18.61 -5.25
CA ILE A 89 6.94 -17.80 -5.83
C ILE A 89 5.55 -18.41 -5.64
N SER A 90 5.46 -19.75 -5.51
CA SER A 90 4.18 -20.43 -5.33
C SER A 90 3.66 -20.24 -3.90
N ALA A 91 4.55 -20.30 -2.91
CA ALA A 91 4.21 -19.98 -1.53
C ALA A 91 3.82 -18.50 -1.36
N ILE A 92 4.52 -17.58 -2.03
CA ILE A 92 4.17 -16.15 -2.02
C ILE A 92 2.78 -15.93 -2.64
N ASP A 93 2.49 -16.52 -3.80
CA ASP A 93 1.17 -16.39 -4.44
C ASP A 93 0.05 -17.00 -3.58
N ALA A 94 0.30 -18.15 -2.95
CA ALA A 94 -0.65 -18.76 -2.01
C ALA A 94 -0.93 -17.83 -0.82
N ALA A 95 0.10 -17.23 -0.24
CA ALA A 95 -0.03 -16.30 0.89
C ALA A 95 -0.79 -15.00 0.49
N LEU A 96 -0.50 -14.47 -0.70
CA LEU A 96 -1.24 -13.32 -1.26
C LEU A 96 -2.71 -13.67 -1.50
N ASN A 97 -3.00 -14.85 -2.01
CA ASN A 97 -4.38 -15.30 -2.24
C ASN A 97 -5.13 -15.58 -0.93
N ALA A 98 -4.46 -16.06 0.11
CA ALA A 98 -5.02 -16.15 1.46
C ALA A 98 -5.30 -14.76 2.05
N ALA A 99 -4.35 -13.82 1.91
CA ALA A 99 -4.53 -12.43 2.35
C ALA A 99 -5.73 -11.74 1.67
N LYS A 100 -5.93 -11.95 0.36
CA LYS A 100 -7.10 -11.42 -0.37
C LYS A 100 -8.44 -11.97 0.13
N LYS A 101 -8.46 -13.19 0.67
CA LYS A 101 -9.67 -13.84 1.20
C LYS A 101 -9.99 -13.38 2.63
N GLU A 102 -8.99 -12.96 3.38
CA GLU A 102 -9.18 -12.33 4.68
C GLU A 102 -9.63 -10.89 4.49
N THR A 103 -10.90 -10.61 4.79
CA THR A 103 -11.51 -9.29 4.55
C THR A 103 -11.78 -8.52 5.84
N SER A 104 -11.58 -9.14 7.00
CA SER A 104 -11.81 -8.57 8.33
C SER A 104 -10.55 -8.03 9.00
N LYS A 105 -9.36 -8.31 8.45
CA LYS A 105 -8.07 -7.89 9.03
C LYS A 105 -7.06 -7.52 7.96
N PRO A 106 -6.25 -6.47 8.15
CA PRO A 106 -5.07 -6.27 7.32
C PRO A 106 -4.12 -7.48 7.43
N SER A 107 -3.34 -7.74 6.38
CA SER A 107 -2.45 -8.90 6.30
C SER A 107 -0.98 -8.50 6.32
N LEU A 108 -0.18 -9.19 7.13
CA LEU A 108 1.28 -9.16 7.08
C LEU A 108 1.78 -10.52 6.59
N ILE A 109 2.62 -10.51 5.56
CA ILE A 109 3.30 -11.70 5.05
C ILE A 109 4.79 -11.49 5.32
N CYS A 110 5.34 -12.18 6.32
CA CYS A 110 6.78 -12.17 6.58
C CYS A 110 7.45 -13.11 5.58
N VAL A 111 8.20 -12.55 4.64
CA VAL A 111 8.90 -13.29 3.60
C VAL A 111 10.37 -13.36 3.98
N ARG A 112 10.85 -14.57 4.29
CA ARG A 112 12.26 -14.81 4.58
C ARG A 112 13.06 -14.73 3.29
N THR A 113 13.94 -13.74 3.17
CA THR A 113 14.84 -13.62 2.01
C THR A 113 16.31 -13.62 2.44
N ILE A 114 17.20 -13.63 1.45
CA ILE A 114 18.63 -13.38 1.63
C ILE A 114 18.95 -12.10 0.86
N ILE A 115 19.36 -11.04 1.57
CA ILE A 115 19.75 -9.78 0.91
C ILE A 115 20.89 -10.04 -0.09
N GLY A 116 20.79 -9.49 -1.30
CA GLY A 116 21.81 -9.69 -2.34
C GLY A 116 21.93 -11.14 -2.82
N TYR A 117 20.88 -11.96 -2.67
CA TYR A 117 20.84 -13.35 -3.15
C TYR A 117 21.47 -13.51 -4.55
N GLY A 118 22.36 -14.48 -4.68
CA GLY A 118 23.07 -14.77 -5.92
C GLY A 118 24.49 -14.19 -5.97
N ALA A 119 24.82 -13.16 -5.16
CA ALA A 119 26.17 -12.60 -5.05
C ALA A 119 27.05 -13.48 -4.13
N PRO A 120 27.96 -14.32 -4.66
CA PRO A 120 28.55 -15.41 -3.89
C PRO A 120 29.36 -14.98 -2.66
N SER A 121 30.04 -13.83 -2.71
CA SER A 121 30.86 -13.33 -1.61
C SER A 121 30.13 -12.30 -0.73
N LYS A 122 29.03 -11.73 -1.22
CA LYS A 122 28.33 -10.63 -0.53
C LYS A 122 26.90 -10.93 -0.07
N GLN A 123 26.21 -11.94 -0.61
CA GLN A 123 24.83 -12.25 -0.20
C GLN A 123 24.73 -12.49 1.32
N GLY A 124 23.65 -12.02 1.95
CA GLY A 124 23.44 -12.12 3.39
C GLY A 124 24.31 -11.17 4.22
N THR A 125 24.98 -10.19 3.59
CA THR A 125 25.82 -9.21 4.30
C THR A 125 25.26 -7.80 4.12
N PHE A 126 25.52 -6.92 5.08
CA PHE A 126 25.17 -5.49 4.96
C PHE A 126 25.90 -4.80 3.80
N GLY A 127 27.00 -5.39 3.31
CA GLY A 127 27.77 -4.88 2.17
C GLY A 127 27.00 -4.87 0.84
N THR A 128 25.88 -5.59 0.72
CA THR A 128 25.00 -5.56 -0.48
C THR A 128 23.90 -4.52 -0.39
N HIS A 129 23.71 -3.86 0.75
CA HIS A 129 22.56 -2.99 0.98
C HIS A 129 22.67 -1.66 0.24
N GLY A 130 23.77 -0.92 0.45
CA GLY A 130 23.88 0.48 0.05
C GLY A 130 25.03 0.79 -0.91
N SER A 131 25.61 -0.21 -1.56
CA SER A 131 26.78 0.01 -2.43
C SER A 131 26.78 -0.93 -3.64
N PRO A 132 27.34 -0.50 -4.80
CA PRO A 132 27.51 -1.39 -5.95
C PRO A 132 28.25 -2.68 -5.58
N LEU A 133 27.89 -3.78 -6.23
CA LEU A 133 28.57 -5.07 -6.02
C LEU A 133 30.06 -5.01 -6.40
N GLY A 134 30.40 -4.22 -7.42
CA GLY A 134 31.71 -4.25 -8.07
C GLY A 134 31.74 -5.25 -9.23
N GLN A 135 32.64 -5.03 -10.19
CA GLN A 135 32.63 -5.77 -11.47
C GLN A 135 32.82 -7.28 -11.28
N ASP A 136 33.78 -7.69 -10.46
CA ASP A 136 34.08 -9.11 -10.24
C ASP A 136 32.91 -9.84 -9.58
N GLU A 137 32.30 -9.23 -8.56
CA GLU A 137 31.16 -9.79 -7.86
C GLU A 137 29.91 -9.83 -8.74
N LEU A 138 29.70 -8.82 -9.59
CA LEU A 138 28.61 -8.81 -10.58
C LEU A 138 28.73 -9.98 -11.56
N LEU A 139 29.91 -10.21 -12.13
CA LEU A 139 30.15 -11.32 -13.06
C LEU A 139 29.99 -12.68 -12.35
N ALA A 140 30.47 -12.79 -11.11
CA ALA A 140 30.28 -13.97 -10.28
C ALA A 140 28.80 -14.23 -9.99
N ALA A 141 28.02 -13.20 -9.67
CA ALA A 141 26.58 -13.29 -9.44
C ALA A 141 25.83 -13.73 -10.70
N LYS A 142 26.11 -13.10 -11.86
CA LYS A 142 25.53 -13.49 -13.15
C LYS A 142 25.81 -14.99 -13.41
N LYS A 143 27.06 -15.43 -13.29
CA LYS A 143 27.43 -16.85 -13.46
C LYS A 143 26.72 -17.77 -12.47
N ASN A 144 26.64 -17.39 -11.20
CA ASN A 144 26.00 -18.18 -10.14
C ASN A 144 24.50 -18.37 -10.39
N LEU A 145 23.84 -17.36 -10.95
CA LEU A 145 22.41 -17.40 -11.31
C LEU A 145 22.16 -17.97 -12.71
N GLY A 146 23.19 -18.46 -13.41
CA GLY A 146 23.07 -18.95 -14.78
C GLY A 146 22.72 -17.86 -15.81
N TRP A 147 22.99 -16.59 -15.49
CA TRP A 147 22.68 -15.44 -16.33
C TRP A 147 23.85 -15.09 -17.28
N PRO A 148 23.57 -14.68 -18.54
CA PRO A 148 24.60 -14.22 -19.46
C PRO A 148 25.41 -13.04 -18.91
N THR A 149 26.74 -13.06 -19.06
CA THR A 149 27.60 -11.96 -18.59
C THR A 149 27.53 -10.72 -19.46
N GLU A 150 27.20 -10.87 -20.74
CA GLU A 150 27.09 -9.82 -21.75
C GLU A 150 25.84 -10.03 -22.63
N PRO A 151 25.27 -8.97 -23.21
CA PRO A 151 25.57 -7.56 -22.94
C PRO A 151 25.08 -7.12 -21.56
N ASP A 152 25.62 -6.02 -21.05
CA ASP A 152 24.97 -5.33 -19.92
C ASP A 152 23.56 -4.88 -20.27
N PHE A 153 22.70 -4.82 -19.25
CA PHE A 153 21.26 -4.52 -19.39
C PHE A 153 20.52 -5.48 -20.35
N PHE A 154 21.00 -6.71 -20.50
CA PHE A 154 20.30 -7.75 -21.28
C PHE A 154 18.93 -8.07 -20.69
N ILE A 155 17.90 -8.06 -21.55
CA ILE A 155 16.53 -8.45 -21.22
C ILE A 155 16.13 -9.55 -22.22
N PRO A 156 15.84 -10.78 -21.77
CA PRO A 156 15.35 -11.85 -22.64
C PRO A 156 14.01 -11.48 -23.28
N GLU A 157 13.83 -11.88 -24.53
CA GLU A 157 12.61 -11.60 -25.31
C GLU A 157 11.37 -12.22 -24.66
N ASP A 158 11.47 -13.46 -24.17
CA ASP A 158 10.38 -14.16 -23.49
C ASP A 158 9.95 -13.48 -22.17
N VAL A 159 10.91 -12.92 -21.43
CA VAL A 159 10.63 -12.09 -20.24
C VAL A 159 9.89 -10.83 -20.63
N TRP A 160 10.37 -10.14 -21.68
CA TRP A 160 9.68 -8.95 -22.19
C TRP A 160 8.23 -9.30 -22.56
N GLU A 161 8.04 -10.36 -23.37
CA GLU A 161 6.72 -10.80 -23.84
C GLU A 161 5.79 -11.15 -22.69
N HIS A 162 6.32 -11.81 -21.65
CA HIS A 162 5.56 -12.16 -20.46
C HIS A 162 5.00 -10.91 -19.77
N PHE A 163 5.83 -9.91 -19.48
CA PHE A 163 5.41 -8.70 -18.76
C PHE A 163 4.50 -7.80 -19.59
N TRP A 164 4.65 -7.78 -20.92
CA TRP A 164 3.83 -6.91 -21.77
C TRP A 164 2.37 -7.34 -21.87
N ARG A 165 2.05 -8.59 -21.52
CA ARG A 165 0.66 -9.06 -21.36
C ARG A 165 -0.12 -8.21 -20.35
N ALA A 166 0.56 -7.59 -19.38
CA ALA A 166 -0.07 -6.65 -18.45
C ALA A 166 -0.74 -5.46 -19.15
N LEU A 167 -0.28 -5.03 -20.33
CA LEU A 167 -0.91 -3.94 -21.07
C LEU A 167 -2.25 -4.36 -21.67
N SER A 168 -2.34 -5.56 -22.25
CA SER A 168 -3.62 -6.09 -22.76
C SER A 168 -4.59 -6.35 -21.62
N ASP A 169 -4.13 -6.99 -20.54
CA ASP A 169 -4.97 -7.28 -19.38
C ASP A 169 -5.46 -6.01 -18.70
N GLY A 170 -4.59 -5.00 -18.58
CA GLY A 170 -4.93 -3.69 -18.05
C GLY A 170 -5.97 -2.96 -18.89
N LYS A 171 -5.86 -3.02 -20.23
CA LYS A 171 -6.87 -2.46 -21.15
C LYS A 171 -8.23 -3.12 -20.96
N THR A 172 -8.27 -4.45 -20.88
CA THR A 172 -9.51 -5.20 -20.65
C THR A 172 -10.16 -4.81 -19.32
N LYS A 173 -9.40 -4.86 -18.22
CA LYS A 173 -9.91 -4.49 -16.88
C LYS A 173 -10.38 -3.03 -16.82
N LYS A 174 -9.69 -2.12 -17.51
CA LYS A 174 -10.10 -0.72 -17.62
C LYS A 174 -11.42 -0.59 -18.37
N ALA A 175 -11.57 -1.26 -19.52
CA ALA A 175 -12.81 -1.23 -20.29
C ALA A 175 -14.00 -1.79 -19.50
N GLU A 176 -13.79 -2.87 -18.74
CA GLU A 176 -14.78 -3.43 -17.82
C GLU A 176 -15.18 -2.43 -16.73
N CYS A 177 -14.21 -1.74 -16.14
CA CYS A 177 -14.45 -0.69 -15.14
C CYS A 177 -15.25 0.48 -15.72
N GLU A 178 -14.89 0.94 -16.93
CA GLU A 178 -15.59 2.02 -17.64
C GLU A 178 -17.03 1.63 -17.99
N ALA A 179 -17.25 0.40 -18.46
CA ALA A 179 -18.58 -0.12 -18.74
C ALA A 179 -19.44 -0.22 -17.47
N ASN A 180 -18.89 -0.70 -16.36
CA ASN A 180 -19.58 -0.74 -15.08
C ASN A 180 -19.90 0.68 -14.56
N LEU A 181 -18.98 1.63 -14.71
CA LEU A 181 -19.21 3.02 -14.34
C LEU A 181 -20.30 3.69 -15.21
N ALA A 182 -20.37 3.35 -16.50
CA ALA A 182 -21.43 3.81 -17.39
C ALA A 182 -22.81 3.31 -16.93
N GLN A 183 -22.94 2.01 -16.64
CA GLN A 183 -24.19 1.45 -16.11
C GLN A 183 -24.56 2.04 -14.73
N TYR A 184 -23.55 2.28 -13.88
CA TYR A 184 -23.75 2.92 -12.59
C TYR A 184 -24.25 4.36 -12.69
N ARG A 185 -23.84 5.12 -13.72
CA ARG A 185 -24.36 6.47 -13.99
C ARG A 185 -25.84 6.46 -14.34
N GLU A 186 -26.30 5.46 -15.07
CA GLU A 186 -27.73 5.31 -15.41
C GLU A 186 -28.56 4.89 -14.18
N ALA A 187 -28.03 3.96 -13.39
CA ALA A 187 -28.74 3.43 -12.21
C ALA A 187 -28.73 4.37 -11.00
N TYR A 188 -27.65 5.16 -10.82
CA TYR A 188 -27.42 6.01 -9.65
C TYR A 188 -26.85 7.39 -10.04
N PRO A 189 -27.57 8.20 -10.82
CA PRO A 189 -27.05 9.42 -11.45
C PRO A 189 -26.47 10.43 -10.44
N GLU A 190 -27.17 10.70 -9.33
CA GLU A 190 -26.71 11.65 -8.30
C GLU A 190 -25.39 11.21 -7.65
N LEU A 191 -25.26 9.93 -7.30
CA LEU A 191 -24.03 9.40 -6.70
C LEU A 191 -22.89 9.33 -7.70
N ALA A 192 -23.18 9.07 -8.97
CA ALA A 192 -22.18 9.04 -10.02
C ALA A 192 -21.66 10.45 -10.36
N GLU A 193 -22.53 11.45 -10.35
CA GLU A 193 -22.16 12.86 -10.45
C GLU A 193 -21.27 13.28 -9.28
N GLU A 194 -21.65 12.98 -8.04
CA GLU A 194 -20.82 13.26 -6.87
C GLU A 194 -19.46 12.55 -6.94
N PHE A 195 -19.44 11.28 -7.37
CA PHE A 195 -18.21 10.50 -7.54
C PHE A 195 -17.29 11.14 -8.58
N ASN A 196 -17.80 11.47 -9.78
CA ASN A 196 -17.02 12.09 -10.84
C ASN A 196 -16.46 13.45 -10.41
N ARG A 197 -17.30 14.30 -9.79
CA ARG A 197 -16.89 15.59 -9.24
C ARG A 197 -15.71 15.43 -8.26
N ARG A 198 -15.83 14.49 -7.32
CA ARG A 198 -14.78 14.23 -6.31
C ARG A 198 -13.51 13.66 -6.92
N MET A 199 -13.61 12.77 -7.91
CA MET A 199 -12.43 12.25 -8.62
C MET A 199 -11.78 13.33 -9.51
N GLY A 200 -12.55 14.34 -9.94
CA GLY A 200 -12.05 15.53 -10.63
C GLY A 200 -11.41 16.57 -9.69
N GLY A 201 -11.52 16.41 -8.37
CA GLY A 201 -10.97 17.35 -7.39
C GLY A 201 -11.76 18.65 -7.24
N GLU A 202 -13.02 18.67 -7.67
CA GLU A 202 -13.89 19.85 -7.61
C GLU A 202 -14.76 19.83 -6.35
N PRO A 203 -14.88 20.92 -5.57
CA PRO A 203 -15.84 20.98 -4.47
C PRO A 203 -17.28 21.17 -4.99
N PRO A 204 -18.32 20.90 -4.17
CA PRO A 204 -19.70 21.19 -4.51
C PRO A 204 -19.92 22.68 -4.79
N VAL A 205 -20.73 23.00 -5.79
CA VAL A 205 -21.08 24.39 -6.10
C VAL A 205 -21.73 25.07 -4.89
N GLY A 206 -21.29 26.29 -4.57
CA GLY A 206 -21.86 27.11 -3.49
C GLY A 206 -21.48 26.68 -2.08
N TRP A 207 -20.50 25.78 -1.90
CA TRP A 207 -20.05 25.34 -0.58
C TRP A 207 -19.60 26.50 0.34
N GLU A 208 -19.02 27.55 -0.24
CA GLU A 208 -18.52 28.73 0.47
C GLU A 208 -19.63 29.53 1.16
N ALA A 209 -20.88 29.43 0.68
CA ALA A 209 -22.01 30.16 1.25
C ALA A 209 -22.36 29.70 2.68
N GLU A 210 -21.87 28.53 3.10
CA GLU A 210 -22.03 28.03 4.47
C GLU A 210 -20.96 28.55 5.43
N LEU A 211 -19.95 29.29 4.95
CA LEU A 211 -18.91 29.81 5.82
C LEU A 211 -19.50 30.82 6.82
N PRO A 212 -19.33 30.59 8.14
CA PRO A 212 -19.85 31.50 9.15
C PRO A 212 -19.11 32.84 9.11
N THR A 213 -19.83 33.92 9.35
CA THR A 213 -19.24 35.24 9.59
C THR A 213 -19.09 35.47 11.08
N PHE A 214 -17.90 35.88 11.53
CA PHE A 214 -17.63 36.21 12.93
C PHE A 214 -17.63 37.73 13.10
N GLN A 215 -18.54 38.24 13.92
CA GLN A 215 -18.60 39.67 14.23
C GLN A 215 -17.43 40.07 15.14
N ALA A 216 -17.01 41.34 15.05
CA ALA A 216 -16.01 41.89 15.94
C ALA A 216 -16.56 41.91 17.38
N ASP A 217 -15.89 41.22 18.29
CA ASP A 217 -16.24 41.12 19.71
C ASP A 217 -14.97 41.38 20.53
N THR A 218 -15.07 42.27 21.53
CA THR A 218 -13.97 42.60 22.45
C THR A 218 -13.56 41.42 23.33
N LYS A 219 -14.46 40.47 23.60
CA LYS A 219 -14.15 39.20 24.28
C LYS A 219 -13.48 38.20 23.33
N GLY A 220 -13.77 38.28 22.03
CA GLY A 220 -13.26 37.40 21.00
C GLY A 220 -13.72 35.94 21.12
N ILE A 221 -13.35 35.14 20.12
CA ILE A 221 -13.54 33.68 20.09
C ILE A 221 -12.17 33.02 19.96
N ALA A 222 -11.96 31.92 20.71
CA ALA A 222 -10.76 31.11 20.52
C ALA A 222 -10.73 30.51 19.11
N THR A 223 -9.59 30.58 18.42
CA THR A 223 -9.46 30.11 17.03
C THR A 223 -9.80 28.63 16.84
N ARG A 224 -9.53 27.77 17.84
CA ARG A 224 -10.00 26.37 17.84
C ARG A 224 -11.53 26.25 17.79
N LYS A 225 -12.26 27.15 18.46
CA LYS A 225 -13.72 27.16 18.46
C LYS A 225 -14.26 27.73 17.15
N ALA A 226 -13.60 28.75 16.59
CA ALA A 226 -13.92 29.23 15.25
C ALA A 226 -13.73 28.12 14.20
N SER A 227 -12.63 27.36 14.27
CA SER A 227 -12.38 26.19 13.42
C SER A 227 -13.45 25.12 13.56
N GLU A 228 -13.85 24.77 14.80
CA GLU A 228 -14.97 23.84 15.04
C GLU A 228 -16.26 24.33 14.38
N THR A 229 -16.61 25.61 14.53
CA THR A 229 -17.80 26.20 13.89
C THR A 229 -17.75 26.09 12.37
N VAL A 230 -16.59 26.39 11.76
CA VAL A 230 -16.40 26.26 10.31
C VAL A 230 -16.54 24.79 9.87
N LEU A 231 -15.90 23.85 10.58
CA LEU A 231 -15.98 22.42 10.24
C LEU A 231 -17.42 21.90 10.34
N GLN A 232 -18.17 22.29 11.37
CA GLN A 232 -19.57 21.89 11.54
C GLN A 232 -20.48 22.47 10.45
N ALA A 233 -20.21 23.69 9.98
CA ALA A 233 -20.97 24.30 8.88
C ALA A 233 -20.67 23.63 7.52
N LEU A 234 -19.41 23.25 7.28
CA LEU A 234 -18.99 22.67 6.01
C LEU A 234 -19.28 21.16 5.88
N ALA A 235 -19.24 20.41 6.99
CA ALA A 235 -19.38 18.94 6.97
C ALA A 235 -20.65 18.42 6.24
N PRO A 236 -21.84 19.03 6.38
CA PRO A 236 -23.03 18.60 5.65
C PRO A 236 -22.97 18.86 4.14
N LYS A 237 -22.17 19.86 3.69
CA LYS A 237 -22.05 20.21 2.27
C LYS A 237 -20.90 19.53 1.57
N LEU A 238 -19.81 19.22 2.28
CA LEU A 238 -18.61 18.62 1.72
C LEU A 238 -18.54 17.13 2.10
N PRO A 239 -19.18 16.20 1.35
CA PRO A 239 -19.15 14.77 1.66
C PRO A 239 -17.77 14.12 1.52
N GLU A 240 -16.80 14.84 0.96
CA GLU A 240 -15.38 14.51 0.95
C GLU A 240 -14.60 14.96 2.19
N LEU A 241 -15.15 15.84 3.01
CA LEU A 241 -14.51 16.28 4.25
C LEU A 241 -14.49 15.11 5.23
N MET A 242 -13.27 14.66 5.57
CA MET A 242 -13.02 13.63 6.56
C MET A 242 -11.83 14.03 7.42
N GLY A 243 -11.87 13.66 8.69
CA GLY A 243 -10.84 14.00 9.65
C GLY A 243 -11.14 13.39 11.02
N GLY A 244 -10.24 13.63 11.96
CA GLY A 244 -10.32 13.15 13.33
C GLY A 244 -9.44 14.01 14.25
N SER A 245 -9.24 13.54 15.48
CA SER A 245 -8.37 14.14 16.49
C SER A 245 -7.64 13.07 17.28
#